data_AF-A0A0D1LLX5-F1
#
_entry.id   AF-A0A0D1LLX5-F1
#
_cell.length_a   1.000
_cell.length_b   1.000
_cell.length_c   1.000
_cell.angle_alpha   90.00
_cell.angle_beta   90.00
_cell.angle_gamma   90.00
#
_symmetry.space_group_name_H-M   'P 1'
#
loop_
_entity.id
_entity.type
_entity.pdbx_description
1 polymer ?
#
loop_
_entity_poly.entity_id
_entity_poly.type
_entity_poly.pdbx_seq_one_letter_code
_entity_poly.pdbx_strand_id
1 'polypeptide(L)'
;MGMRKLQGTTIWYGIAFLIMAVLFYSSSQTYAQQSQIGTLHHVLANEPLKDVFAQFPIHYGGDVTDASRNYFKYVEFFMRKFAHFSTYFILGMAWYMAIHKQLGNWFIAAFIAWQAATGYAGLDEFH
;
A
#
# COMPACT_ATOMS: atom_id res chain seq x y z
N MET A 1 17.68 34.47 -3.58
CA MET A 1 16.60 33.80 -4.33
C MET A 1 16.52 32.29 -3.97
N GLY A 2 16.27 31.93 -2.69
CA GLY A 2 16.48 30.53 -2.25
C GLY A 2 15.43 29.89 -1.32
N MET A 3 14.81 30.63 -0.41
CA MET A 3 14.02 29.99 0.67
C MET A 3 12.52 29.79 0.33
N ARG A 4 11.94 30.63 -0.53
CA ARG A 4 10.49 30.63 -0.80
C ARG A 4 9.99 29.42 -1.61
N LYS A 5 10.85 28.76 -2.39
CA LYS A 5 10.46 27.56 -3.18
C LYS A 5 10.44 26.27 -2.35
N LEU A 6 11.23 26.20 -1.27
CA LEU A 6 11.36 25.00 -0.42
C LEU A 6 10.18 24.82 0.53
N GLN A 7 9.57 25.91 1.01
CA GLN A 7 8.54 25.86 2.05
C GLN A 7 7.30 25.07 1.65
N GLY A 8 6.93 25.06 0.36
CA GLY A 8 5.79 24.26 -0.12
C GLY A 8 6.08 22.77 -0.31
N THR A 9 7.35 22.36 -0.37
CA THR A 9 7.74 20.95 -0.56
C THR A 9 8.10 20.25 0.74
N THR A 10 8.46 20.98 1.80
CA THR A 10 8.85 20.42 3.10
C THR A 10 7.77 19.53 3.72
N ILE A 11 6.50 19.89 3.58
CA ILE A 11 5.38 19.09 4.12
C ILE A 11 5.36 17.67 3.54
N TRP A 12 5.76 17.49 2.29
CA TRP A 12 5.75 16.20 1.61
C TRP A 12 6.83 15.25 2.14
N TYR A 13 7.96 15.77 2.60
CA TYR A 13 8.93 14.96 3.35
C TYR A 13 8.32 14.42 4.64
N GLY A 14 7.62 15.29 5.40
CA GLY A 14 6.92 14.88 6.61
C GLY A 14 5.88 13.80 6.34
N ILE A 15 5.09 13.95 5.28
CA ILE A 15 4.11 12.94 4.84
C ILE A 15 4.80 11.62 4.46
N ALA A 16 5.89 11.67 3.68
CA ALA A 16 6.62 10.48 3.27
C ALA A 16 7.17 9.70 4.49
N PHE A 17 7.80 10.39 5.44
CA PHE A 17 8.30 9.77 6.67
C PHE A 17 7.19 9.22 7.55
N LEU A 18 6.05 9.91 7.64
CA LEU A 18 4.88 9.40 8.36
C LEU A 18 4.37 8.09 7.74
N ILE A 19 4.27 8.04 6.41
CA ILE A 19 3.85 6.82 5.69
C ILE A 19 4.85 5.68 5.94
N MET A 20 6.15 5.96 5.90
CA MET A 20 7.17 4.95 6.23
C MET A 20 7.00 4.43 7.66
N ALA A 21 6.76 5.30 8.64
CA ALA A 21 6.50 4.87 10.02
C ALA A 21 5.26 3.98 10.15
N VAL A 22 4.17 4.33 9.44
CA VAL A 22 2.94 3.52 9.39
C VAL A 22 3.18 2.17 8.71
N LEU A 23 3.91 2.14 7.60
CA LEU A 23 4.27 0.91 6.89
C LEU A 23 5.10 0.00 7.78
N PHE A 24 6.18 0.52 8.38
CA PHE A 24 7.02 -0.24 9.29
C PHE A 24 6.23 -0.82 10.48
N TYR A 25 5.38 0.00 11.11
CA TYR A 25 4.52 -0.47 12.18
C TYR A 25 3.55 -1.54 11.69
N SER A 26 2.88 -1.32 10.56
CA SER A 26 1.97 -2.29 9.96
C SER A 26 2.69 -3.60 9.68
N SER A 27 3.85 -3.57 9.03
CA SER A 27 4.58 -4.78 8.64
C SER A 27 5.10 -5.60 9.83
N SER A 28 5.30 -4.96 10.99
CA SER A 28 5.62 -5.67 12.24
C SER A 28 4.44 -6.42 12.88
N GLN A 29 3.21 -6.25 12.38
CA GLN A 29 2.02 -6.89 12.94
C GLN A 29 1.76 -8.27 12.35
N THR A 30 1.27 -9.18 13.20
CA THR A 30 0.78 -10.49 12.78
C THR A 30 -0.53 -10.38 11.98
N TYR A 31 -0.83 -11.41 11.19
CA TYR A 31 -2.10 -11.49 10.45
C TYR A 31 -3.32 -11.31 11.36
N ALA A 32 -3.32 -11.90 12.55
CA ALA A 32 -4.45 -11.80 13.48
C ALA A 32 -4.67 -10.37 13.98
N GLN A 33 -3.59 -9.59 14.16
CA GLN A 33 -3.65 -8.18 14.58
C GLN A 33 -4.16 -7.26 13.46
N GLN A 34 -3.84 -7.56 12.21
CA GLN A 34 -4.29 -6.79 11.05
C GLN A 34 -5.68 -7.18 10.56
N SER A 35 -6.21 -8.33 10.98
CA SER A 35 -7.37 -8.93 10.34
C SER A 35 -8.60 -8.03 10.42
N GLN A 36 -9.26 -7.86 9.29
CA GLN A 36 -10.50 -7.11 9.11
C GLN A 36 -11.71 -8.02 8.90
N ILE A 37 -11.56 -9.34 9.06
CA ILE A 37 -12.64 -10.32 8.84
C ILE A 37 -13.90 -9.94 9.63
N GLY A 38 -13.78 -9.54 10.90
CA GLY A 38 -14.92 -9.12 11.71
C GLY A 38 -15.68 -7.94 11.09
N THR A 39 -14.97 -6.91 10.66
CA THR A 39 -15.56 -5.77 9.94
C THR A 39 -16.21 -6.20 8.63
N LEU A 40 -15.56 -7.08 7.88
CA LEU A 40 -16.09 -7.57 6.60
C LEU A 40 -17.36 -8.39 6.78
N HIS A 41 -17.49 -9.17 7.86
CA HIS A 41 -18.74 -9.86 8.19
C HIS A 41 -19.92 -8.90 8.36
N HIS A 42 -19.69 -7.70 8.90
CA HIS A 42 -20.73 -6.70 9.07
C HIS A 42 -21.04 -5.93 7.79
N VAL A 43 -20.01 -5.49 7.07
CA VAL A 43 -20.17 -4.61 5.89
C VAL A 43 -20.55 -5.40 4.63
N LEU A 44 -20.07 -6.64 4.52
CA LEU A 44 -20.28 -7.53 3.37
C LEU A 44 -21.09 -8.78 3.76
N ALA A 45 -22.04 -8.64 4.69
CA ALA A 45 -22.78 -9.75 5.30
C ALA A 45 -23.45 -10.69 4.27
N ASN A 46 -23.93 -10.13 3.15
CA ASN A 46 -24.62 -10.88 2.09
C ASN A 46 -23.66 -11.42 1.01
N GLU A 47 -22.35 -11.40 1.27
CA GLU A 47 -21.31 -11.91 0.36
C GLU A 47 -21.49 -11.41 -1.09
N PRO A 48 -21.55 -10.08 -1.33
CA PRO A 48 -21.84 -9.53 -2.64
C PRO A 48 -20.81 -9.99 -3.67
N LEU A 49 -21.27 -10.29 -4.89
CA LEU A 49 -20.44 -10.74 -6.01
C LEU A 49 -19.72 -12.08 -5.75
N LYS A 50 -20.12 -12.88 -4.75
CA LYS A 50 -19.50 -14.19 -4.46
C LYS A 50 -19.41 -15.10 -5.68
N ASP A 51 -20.48 -15.21 -6.46
CA ASP A 51 -20.51 -16.08 -7.65
C ASP A 51 -19.51 -15.61 -8.72
N VAL A 52 -19.28 -14.30 -8.82
CA VAL A 52 -18.26 -13.74 -9.73
C VAL A 52 -16.88 -14.07 -9.19
N PHE A 53 -16.62 -13.81 -7.90
CA PHE A 53 -15.32 -14.09 -7.28
C PHE A 53 -14.96 -15.58 -7.27
N ALA A 54 -15.95 -16.47 -7.17
CA ALA A 54 -15.74 -17.92 -7.23
C ALA A 54 -15.19 -18.38 -8.58
N GLN A 55 -15.36 -17.61 -9.67
CA GLN A 55 -14.79 -17.92 -10.98
C GLN A 55 -13.29 -17.59 -11.09
N PHE A 56 -12.74 -16.86 -10.12
CA PHE A 56 -11.35 -16.42 -10.10
C PHE A 56 -10.60 -17.01 -8.88
N PRO A 57 -10.31 -18.33 -8.88
CA PRO A 57 -9.53 -18.95 -7.82
C PRO A 57 -8.10 -18.42 -7.81
N ILE A 58 -7.54 -18.20 -6.62
CA ILE A 58 -6.16 -17.77 -6.43
C ILE A 58 -5.33 -18.94 -5.94
N HIS A 59 -4.18 -19.14 -6.56
CA HIS A 59 -3.15 -20.06 -6.09
C HIS A 59 -2.13 -19.26 -5.27
N TYR A 60 -2.08 -19.49 -3.96
CA TYR A 60 -1.16 -18.77 -3.06
C TYR A 60 -0.58 -19.74 -2.03
N GLY A 61 0.75 -19.77 -1.90
CA GLY A 61 1.44 -20.61 -0.92
C GLY A 61 1.29 -22.13 -1.13
N GLY A 62 0.89 -22.57 -2.33
CA GLY A 62 0.58 -23.98 -2.63
C GLY A 62 -0.88 -24.35 -2.48
N ASP A 63 -1.71 -23.49 -1.89
CA ASP A 63 -3.15 -23.69 -1.71
C ASP A 63 -3.97 -22.95 -2.76
N VAL A 64 -5.09 -23.54 -3.16
CA VAL A 64 -6.13 -22.90 -3.98
C VAL A 64 -7.21 -22.35 -3.05
N THR A 65 -7.33 -21.03 -3.01
CA THR A 65 -8.37 -20.32 -2.27
C THR A 65 -9.26 -19.57 -3.25
N ASP A 66 -10.56 -19.83 -3.18
CA ASP A 66 -11.58 -19.08 -3.90
C ASP A 66 -12.64 -18.54 -2.93
N ALA A 67 -13.49 -17.65 -3.41
CA ALA A 67 -14.57 -17.06 -2.61
C ALA A 67 -15.69 -18.05 -2.24
N SER A 68 -15.78 -19.21 -2.90
CA SER A 68 -16.77 -20.24 -2.58
C SER A 68 -16.42 -20.96 -1.26
N ARG A 69 -15.12 -21.15 -0.99
CA ARG A 69 -14.61 -21.77 0.26
C ARG A 69 -14.63 -20.81 1.44
N ASN A 70 -14.19 -19.57 1.24
CA ASN A 70 -14.20 -18.55 2.29
C ASN A 70 -14.19 -17.13 1.70
N TYR A 71 -15.39 -16.56 1.51
CA TYR A 71 -15.59 -15.24 0.92
C TYR A 71 -14.80 -14.14 1.63
N PHE A 72 -14.88 -14.07 2.96
CA PHE A 72 -14.29 -12.97 3.73
C PHE A 72 -12.75 -13.01 3.69
N LYS A 73 -12.14 -14.19 3.80
CA LYS A 73 -10.68 -14.34 3.65
C LYS A 73 -10.22 -14.01 2.23
N TYR A 74 -11.00 -14.40 1.22
CA TYR A 74 -10.71 -14.06 -0.17
C TYR A 74 -10.71 -12.54 -0.41
N VAL A 75 -11.75 -11.85 0.06
CA VAL A 75 -11.84 -10.39 -0.07
C VAL A 75 -10.75 -9.68 0.74
N GLU A 76 -10.50 -10.11 1.98
CA GLU A 76 -9.45 -9.56 2.83
C GLU A 76 -8.05 -9.70 2.18
N PHE A 77 -7.77 -10.81 1.52
CA PHE A 77 -6.52 -11.00 0.78
C PHE A 77 -6.30 -9.87 -0.23
N PHE A 78 -7.28 -9.59 -1.08
CA PHE A 78 -7.17 -8.50 -2.06
C PHE A 78 -7.12 -7.13 -1.41
N MET A 79 -7.93 -6.90 -0.38
CA MET A 79 -7.92 -5.64 0.36
C MET A 79 -6.54 -5.37 0.95
N ARG A 80 -5.88 -6.37 1.53
CA ARG A 80 -4.52 -6.25 2.06
C ARG A 80 -3.49 -5.97 0.97
N LYS A 81 -3.54 -6.70 -0.16
CA LYS A 81 -2.64 -6.47 -1.29
C LYS A 81 -2.84 -5.07 -1.88
N PHE A 82 -4.09 -4.62 -2.01
CA PHE A 82 -4.43 -3.29 -2.49
C PHE A 82 -3.99 -2.19 -1.52
N ALA A 83 -4.21 -2.36 -0.21
CA ALA A 83 -3.79 -1.40 0.80
C ALA A 83 -2.26 -1.24 0.81
N HIS A 84 -1.53 -2.36 0.75
CA HIS A 84 -0.07 -2.35 0.66
C HIS A 84 0.40 -1.63 -0.61
N PHE A 85 -0.07 -2.05 -1.79
CA PHE A 85 0.26 -1.42 -3.07
C PHE A 85 -0.04 0.09 -3.09
N SER A 86 -1.25 0.47 -2.66
CA SER A 86 -1.69 1.87 -2.66
C SER A 86 -0.86 2.72 -1.71
N THR A 87 -0.47 2.18 -0.55
CA THR A 87 0.35 2.91 0.41
C THR A 87 1.75 3.20 -0.14
N TYR A 88 2.40 2.24 -0.82
CA TYR A 88 3.67 2.49 -1.51
C TYR A 88 3.54 3.44 -2.69
N PHE A 89 2.43 3.36 -3.43
CA PHE A 89 2.16 4.32 -4.49
C PHE A 89 2.06 5.76 -3.94
N ILE A 90 1.33 5.95 -2.83
CA ILE A 90 1.23 7.25 -2.16
C ILE A 90 2.59 7.68 -1.59
N LEU A 91 3.41 6.76 -1.07
CA LEU A 91 4.78 7.05 -0.64
C LEU A 91 5.63 7.59 -1.80
N GLY A 92 5.58 6.93 -2.96
CA GLY A 92 6.27 7.39 -4.18
C GLY A 92 5.77 8.76 -4.64
N MET A 93 4.46 9.01 -4.58
CA MET A 93 3.89 10.32 -4.88
C MET A 93 4.36 11.40 -3.89
N ALA A 94 4.40 11.10 -2.59
CA ALA A 94 4.91 12.01 -1.57
C ALA A 94 6.39 12.35 -1.82
N TRP A 95 7.22 11.35 -2.14
CA TRP A 95 8.62 11.58 -2.53
C TRP A 95 8.75 12.45 -3.77
N TYR A 96 7.96 12.17 -4.81
CA TYR A 96 7.95 13.00 -6.02
C TYR A 96 7.59 14.45 -5.71
N MET A 97 6.52 14.66 -4.93
CA MET A 97 6.07 15.99 -4.53
C MET A 97 7.11 16.73 -3.69
N ALA A 98 7.90 16.00 -2.90
CA ALA A 98 9.00 16.54 -2.12
C ALA A 98 10.17 17.04 -3.01
N ILE A 99 10.55 16.29 -4.04
CA ILE A 99 11.81 16.53 -4.78
C ILE A 99 11.66 17.18 -6.16
N HIS A 100 10.49 17.11 -6.82
CA HIS A 100 10.34 17.53 -8.22
C HIS A 100 10.75 18.98 -8.50
N LYS A 101 10.46 19.91 -7.57
CA LYS A 101 10.83 21.33 -7.72
C LYS A 101 12.33 21.58 -7.52
N GLN A 102 13.02 20.71 -6.80
CA GLN A 102 14.43 20.83 -6.47
C GLN A 102 15.30 20.29 -7.61
N LEU A 103 14.87 19.19 -8.22
CA LEU A 103 15.58 18.54 -9.32
C LEU A 103 15.36 19.21 -10.68
N GLY A 104 14.30 20.02 -10.84
CA GLY A 104 14.02 20.76 -12.08
C GLY A 104 13.63 19.92 -13.29
N ASN A 105 13.78 18.60 -13.22
CA ASN A 105 13.36 17.62 -14.23
C ASN A 105 12.38 16.63 -13.61
N TRP A 106 11.15 16.63 -14.11
CA TRP A 106 10.07 15.82 -13.56
C TRP A 106 10.29 14.31 -13.79
N PHE A 107 10.93 13.90 -14.89
CA PHE A 107 11.21 12.50 -15.17
C PHE A 107 12.24 11.95 -14.18
N ILE A 108 13.33 12.70 -13.94
CA ILE A 108 14.36 12.31 -12.97
C ILE A 108 13.76 12.24 -11.57
N ALA A 109 12.93 13.21 -11.20
CA ALA A 109 12.22 13.21 -9.92
C ALA A 109 11.29 11.99 -9.77
N ALA A 110 10.51 11.66 -10.80
CA ALA A 110 9.62 10.51 -10.79
C ALA A 110 10.41 9.20 -10.66
N PHE A 111 11.52 9.06 -11.41
CA PHE A 111 12.39 7.90 -11.33
C PHE A 111 12.99 7.73 -9.93
N ILE A 112 13.59 8.78 -9.36
CA ILE A 112 14.17 8.74 -8.00
C ILE A 112 13.11 8.41 -6.95
N ALA A 113 11.93 9.05 -7.03
CA ALA A 113 10.85 8.82 -6.09
C ALA A 113 10.30 7.38 -6.16
N TRP A 114 10.20 6.83 -7.37
CA TRP A 114 9.80 5.44 -7.57
C TRP A 114 10.84 4.48 -6.98
N GLN A 115 12.13 4.68 -7.27
CA GLN A 115 13.21 3.86 -6.71
C GLN A 115 13.27 3.94 -5.18
N ALA A 116 13.00 5.11 -4.59
CA ALA A 116 12.94 5.27 -3.15
C ALA A 116 11.78 4.46 -2.53
N ALA A 117 10.59 4.51 -3.14
CA ALA A 117 9.42 3.79 -2.66
C ALA A 117 9.56 2.27 -2.83
N THR A 118 10.03 1.78 -3.98
CA THR A 118 10.22 0.34 -4.23
C THR A 118 11.42 -0.22 -3.47
N GLY A 119 12.49 0.56 -3.32
CA GLY A 119 13.61 0.20 -2.45
C GLY A 119 13.17 0.05 -1.00
N TYR A 120 12.34 0.97 -0.51
CA TYR A 120 11.75 0.84 0.82
C TYR A 120 10.81 -0.36 0.94
N ALA A 121 9.99 -0.64 -0.09
CA ALA A 121 9.14 -1.84 -0.13
C ALA A 121 9.95 -3.13 -0.01
N GLY A 122 11.04 -3.25 -0.77
CA GLY A 122 11.92 -4.42 -0.69
C GLY A 122 12.58 -4.56 0.69
N LEU A 123 12.96 -3.45 1.33
CA LEU A 123 13.50 -3.48 2.69
C LEU A 123 12.45 -3.90 3.71
N ASP A 124 11.21 -3.44 3.57
CA ASP A 124 10.11 -3.71 4.49
C ASP A 124 9.80 -5.22 4.62
N GLU A 125 10.01 -6.01 3.56
CA GLU A 125 9.80 -7.46 3.56
C GLU A 125 10.75 -8.26 4.48
N PHE A 126 11.87 -7.67 4.92
CA PHE A 126 12.89 -8.38 5.72
C PHE A 126 12.71 -8.29 7.24
N HIS A 127 11.61 -7.71 7.72
CA HIS A 127 11.36 -7.48 9.15
C HIS A 127 10.37 -8.48 9.76
#